data_AF-A0A397I936-F1
#
_entry.id   AF-A0A397I936-F1
#
_cell.length_a   1.000
_cell.length_b   1.000
_cell.length_c   1.000
_cell.angle_alpha   90.00
_cell.angle_beta   90.00
_cell.angle_gamma   90.00
#
_symmetry.space_group_name_H-M   'P 1'
#
loop_
_entity.id
_entity.type
_entity.pdbx_description
1 polymer ?
#
loop_
_entity_poly.entity_id
_entity_poly.type
_entity_poly.pdbx_seq_one_letter_code
_entity_poly.pdbx_strand_id
1 'polypeptide(L)'
;MNNSLGKRKAAENNDGSSNNKRKKMDTRTGRFGKASQKFFVFLKVLKMDLNSKLIYQKELQINELKIVFENSPQISLVQKFFNIPIDGNCPVCREPMNNNENLIWCQRGCGNNIHYDCFVDWKEQKGTCVYCRTEWKDKM
;
A
#
# COMPACT_ATOMS: atom_id res chain seq x y z
N MET A 1 39.02 -81.63 -2.41
CA MET A 1 39.77 -80.87 -1.39
C MET A 1 39.74 -79.39 -1.75
N ASN A 2 38.88 -78.67 -1.04
CA ASN A 2 39.07 -77.36 -0.42
C ASN A 2 39.90 -76.29 -1.17
N ASN A 3 39.17 -75.24 -1.59
CA ASN A 3 39.39 -73.82 -1.26
C ASN A 3 40.76 -73.18 -1.53
N SER A 4 40.81 -72.12 -2.36
CA SER A 4 40.79 -70.74 -1.85
C SER A 4 40.92 -69.67 -2.95
N LEU A 5 40.18 -68.57 -2.71
CA LEU A 5 40.47 -67.15 -2.99
C LEU A 5 40.48 -66.62 -4.44
N GLY A 6 39.46 -65.80 -4.75
CA GLY A 6 39.41 -65.04 -5.98
C GLY A 6 38.27 -64.02 -6.11
N LYS A 7 38.31 -62.97 -5.28
CA LYS A 7 38.02 -61.55 -5.62
C LYS A 7 36.60 -61.07 -6.06
N ARG A 8 36.25 -59.93 -5.43
CA ARG A 8 35.39 -58.78 -5.85
C ARG A 8 33.87 -58.88 -5.61
N LYS A 9 33.39 -58.06 -4.67
CA LYS A 9 32.09 -57.38 -4.75
C LYS A 9 32.25 -55.93 -4.29
N ALA A 10 31.73 -55.03 -5.09
CA ALA A 10 31.54 -53.62 -4.81
C ALA A 10 30.03 -53.31 -4.84
N ALA A 11 29.71 -52.12 -4.33
CA ALA A 11 28.44 -51.41 -4.31
C ALA A 11 27.63 -51.57 -3.01
N GLU A 12 27.55 -50.43 -2.35
CA GLU A 12 27.01 -50.14 -1.04
C GLU A 12 25.48 -50.07 -1.04
N ASN A 13 24.93 -50.59 0.05
CA ASN A 13 23.64 -50.30 0.69
C ASN A 13 23.64 -48.84 1.22
N ASN A 14 22.60 -48.17 1.69
CA ASN A 14 21.13 -48.29 1.78
C ASN A 14 20.68 -46.93 2.40
N ASP A 15 19.38 -46.86 2.72
CA ASP A 15 18.74 -46.00 3.73
C ASP A 15 18.18 -44.68 3.19
N GLY A 16 16.88 -44.39 3.27
CA GLY A 16 15.87 -44.83 4.22
C GLY A 16 15.41 -43.62 5.04
N SER A 17 14.26 -43.02 4.70
CA SER A 17 13.46 -42.18 5.60
C SER A 17 12.23 -41.65 4.86
N SER A 18 11.02 -42.10 5.23
CA SER A 18 10.21 -41.61 6.37
C SER A 18 9.38 -40.37 6.03
N ASN A 19 8.07 -40.60 6.11
CA ASN A 19 6.96 -39.66 6.03
C ASN A 19 7.22 -38.31 6.71
N ASN A 20 6.78 -37.21 6.08
CA ASN A 20 6.31 -36.08 6.89
C ASN A 20 5.18 -35.26 6.25
N LYS A 21 4.20 -35.00 7.09
CA LYS A 21 2.89 -34.40 6.81
C LYS A 21 3.05 -32.91 6.46
N ARG A 22 2.39 -32.47 5.39
CA ARG A 22 2.25 -31.03 5.06
C ARG A 22 1.50 -30.32 6.18
N LYS A 23 2.21 -29.57 7.03
CA LYS A 23 1.60 -28.64 7.98
C LYS A 23 1.06 -27.43 7.21
N LYS A 24 -0.25 -27.23 7.29
CA LYS A 24 -0.98 -26.05 6.84
C LYS A 24 -0.53 -24.86 7.70
N MET A 25 -0.02 -23.79 7.09
CA MET A 25 0.48 -22.62 7.82
C MET A 25 -0.71 -21.72 8.20
N ASP A 26 -0.89 -21.55 9.50
CA ASP A 26 -1.99 -20.82 10.12
C ASP A 26 -1.79 -19.30 9.99
N THR A 27 -2.86 -18.58 9.65
CA THR A 27 -2.86 -17.13 9.44
C THR A 27 -3.33 -16.44 10.71
N ARG A 28 -2.46 -16.36 11.72
CA ARG A 28 -2.73 -15.57 12.92
C ARG A 28 -1.54 -14.70 13.31
N THR A 29 -1.80 -13.39 13.25
CA THR A 29 -1.14 -12.32 14.02
C THR A 29 0.39 -12.24 13.90
N GLY A 30 0.86 -11.81 12.73
CA GLY A 30 2.21 -11.29 12.56
C GLY A 30 2.28 -9.84 13.05
N ARG A 31 2.71 -9.63 14.30
CA ARG A 31 3.18 -8.33 14.79
C ARG A 31 4.34 -7.92 13.90
N PHE A 32 4.13 -6.98 12.98
CA PHE A 32 5.18 -6.51 12.08
C PHE A 32 6.27 -5.82 12.92
N GLY A 33 7.35 -6.56 13.22
CA GLY A 33 8.60 -5.95 13.65
C GLY A 33 8.99 -4.87 12.64
N LYS A 34 9.69 -3.83 13.10
CA LYS A 34 10.04 -2.61 12.35
C LYS A 34 10.75 -2.95 11.02
N ALA A 35 10.00 -3.33 10.00
CA ALA A 35 10.52 -3.52 8.65
C ALA A 35 11.01 -2.15 8.19
N SER A 36 12.14 -2.10 7.48
CA SER A 36 12.59 -0.83 6.92
C SER A 36 11.45 -0.25 6.09
N GLN A 37 11.19 1.05 6.24
CA GLN A 37 10.06 1.72 5.58
C GLN A 37 10.09 1.49 4.05
N LYS A 38 11.30 1.33 3.48
CA LYS A 38 11.52 0.98 2.07
C LYS A 38 10.97 -0.40 1.71
N PHE A 39 11.27 -1.44 2.49
CA PHE A 39 10.72 -2.79 2.26
C PHE A 39 9.20 -2.79 2.39
N PHE A 40 8.65 -2.02 3.34
CA PHE A 40 7.21 -1.89 3.48
C PHE A 40 6.56 -1.33 2.21
N VAL A 41 7.11 -0.25 1.64
CA VAL A 41 6.59 0.35 0.41
C VAL A 41 6.65 -0.65 -0.75
N PHE A 42 7.78 -1.32 -0.98
CA PHE A 42 7.91 -2.29 -2.07
C PHE A 42 6.93 -3.46 -1.96
N LEU A 43 6.76 -4.03 -0.75
CA LEU A 43 5.95 -5.23 -0.57
C LEU A 43 4.46 -4.93 -0.37
N LYS A 44 4.12 -3.87 0.36
CA LYS A 44 2.72 -3.58 0.75
C LYS A 44 2.04 -2.58 -0.17
N VAL A 45 2.76 -1.57 -0.64
CA VAL A 45 2.18 -0.53 -1.51
C VAL A 45 2.32 -0.96 -2.97
N LEU A 46 3.54 -1.27 -3.41
CA LEU A 46 3.84 -1.61 -4.80
C LEU A 46 3.60 -3.09 -5.13
N LYS A 47 3.36 -3.94 -4.12
CA LYS A 47 3.10 -5.38 -4.24
C LYS A 47 4.14 -6.13 -5.08
N MET A 48 5.41 -5.78 -4.94
CA MET A 48 6.50 -6.44 -5.63
C MET A 48 6.76 -7.84 -5.06
N ASP A 49 7.17 -8.78 -5.92
CA ASP A 49 7.56 -10.13 -5.50
C ASP A 49 8.84 -10.10 -4.65
N LEU A 50 8.88 -10.86 -3.57
CA LEU A 50 10.03 -11.02 -2.66
C LEU A 50 11.29 -11.53 -3.39
N ASN A 51 11.12 -12.23 -4.52
CA ASN A 51 12.25 -12.70 -5.33
C ASN A 51 12.84 -11.61 -6.23
N SER A 52 12.22 -10.43 -6.31
CA SER A 52 12.73 -9.34 -7.14
C SER A 52 13.99 -8.73 -6.53
N LYS A 53 15.07 -8.75 -7.32
CA LYS A 53 16.36 -8.15 -6.94
C LYS A 53 16.25 -6.64 -6.63
N LEU A 54 15.25 -5.97 -7.20
CA LEU A 54 15.00 -4.54 -7.06
C LEU A 54 14.70 -4.12 -5.60
N ILE A 55 14.12 -5.02 -4.79
CA ILE A 55 13.71 -4.72 -3.42
C ILE A 55 14.92 -4.50 -2.49
N TYR A 56 16.05 -5.12 -2.82
CA TYR A 56 17.28 -5.08 -2.01
C TYR A 56 18.29 -4.04 -2.51
N GLN A 57 18.00 -3.34 -3.61
CA GLN A 57 18.86 -2.28 -4.11
C GLN A 57 18.85 -1.07 -3.18
N LYS A 58 20.00 -0.42 -3.03
CA LYS A 58 20.10 0.83 -2.26
C LYS A 58 19.31 1.96 -2.94
N GLU A 59 19.37 1.99 -4.27
CA GLU A 59 18.79 2.99 -5.17
C GLU A 59 18.35 2.29 -6.46
N LEU A 60 17.22 2.74 -7.03
CA LEU A 60 16.70 2.25 -8.32
C LEU A 60 17.19 3.13 -9.45
N GLN A 61 17.60 2.53 -10.56
CA GLN A 61 17.84 3.28 -11.79
C GLN A 61 16.52 3.74 -12.41
N ILE A 62 16.54 4.79 -13.23
CA ILE A 62 15.34 5.37 -13.86
C ILE A 62 14.54 4.32 -14.63
N ASN A 63 15.22 3.42 -15.36
CA ASN A 63 14.56 2.37 -16.12
C ASN A 63 13.90 1.32 -15.20
N GLU A 64 14.56 0.93 -14.11
CA GLU A 64 14.01 0.02 -13.11
C GLU A 64 12.80 0.64 -12.41
N LEU A 65 12.88 1.92 -12.08
CA LEU A 65 11.78 2.68 -11.49
C LEU A 65 10.56 2.71 -12.43
N LYS A 66 10.78 2.92 -13.73
CA LYS A 66 9.72 2.88 -14.74
C LYS A 66 9.04 1.52 -14.77
N ILE A 67 9.81 0.43 -14.80
CA ILE A 67 9.31 -0.95 -14.76
C ILE A 67 8.50 -1.20 -13.48
N VAL A 68 8.96 -0.70 -12.33
CA VAL A 68 8.23 -0.83 -11.05
C VAL A 68 6.87 -0.14 -11.12
N PHE A 69 6.78 1.07 -11.68
CA PHE A 69 5.51 1.79 -11.79
C PHE A 69 4.57 1.19 -12.84
N GLU A 70 5.09 0.76 -13.99
CA GLU A 70 4.28 0.10 -15.03
C GLU A 70 3.65 -1.21 -14.54
N ASN A 71 4.37 -1.97 -13.69
CA ASN A 71 3.88 -3.21 -13.09
C ASN A 71 3.17 -3.00 -11.74
N SER A 72 3.15 -1.77 -11.22
CA SER A 72 2.49 -1.48 -9.96
C SER A 72 0.97 -1.64 -10.11
N PRO A 73 0.26 -2.09 -9.07
CA PRO A 73 -1.19 -2.10 -9.10
C PRO A 73 -1.71 -0.71 -9.47
N GLN A 74 -2.54 -0.64 -10.51
CA GLN A 74 -3.21 0.60 -10.86
C GLN A 74 -4.08 1.02 -9.67
N ILE A 75 -3.64 2.07 -8.97
CA ILE A 75 -4.44 2.69 -7.94
C ILE A 75 -5.55 3.43 -8.70
N SER A 76 -6.69 2.76 -8.91
CA SER A 76 -7.91 3.51 -9.11
C SER A 76 -8.08 4.31 -7.83
N LEU A 77 -7.79 5.61 -7.90
CA LEU A 77 -8.40 6.55 -6.98
C LEU A 77 -9.90 6.50 -7.31
N VAL A 78 -10.57 5.41 -6.93
CA VAL A 78 -11.94 5.53 -6.48
C VAL A 78 -11.82 6.52 -5.33
N GLN A 79 -11.93 7.80 -5.69
CA GLN A 79 -12.34 8.87 -4.80
C GLN A 79 -13.70 8.43 -4.31
N LYS A 80 -13.68 7.49 -3.37
CA LYS A 80 -14.84 7.16 -2.58
C LYS A 80 -14.99 8.44 -1.78
N PHE A 81 -15.83 9.33 -2.31
CA PHE A 81 -16.26 10.57 -1.68
C PHE A 81 -16.98 10.14 -0.42
N PHE A 82 -16.20 9.80 0.60
CA PHE A 82 -16.71 9.61 1.93
C PHE A 82 -17.18 11.00 2.33
N ASN A 83 -18.44 11.07 2.72
CA ASN A 83 -18.91 12.20 3.50
C ASN A 83 -18.04 12.21 4.75
N ILE A 84 -16.98 13.02 4.77
CA ILE A 84 -16.04 13.05 5.88
C ILE A 84 -16.81 13.65 7.06
N PRO A 85 -16.75 13.04 8.26
CA PRO A 85 -17.35 13.63 9.44
C PRO A 85 -16.94 15.08 9.58
N ILE A 86 -17.89 15.92 10.03
CA ILE A 86 -17.58 17.30 10.37
C ILE A 86 -16.71 17.25 11.62
N ASP A 87 -15.42 17.56 11.44
CA ASP A 87 -14.42 17.52 12.50
C ASP A 87 -13.39 18.64 12.30
N GLY A 88 -12.85 19.13 13.41
CA GLY A 88 -11.82 20.16 13.46
C GLY A 88 -12.28 21.57 13.14
N ASN A 89 -11.30 22.42 12.81
CA ASN A 89 -11.50 23.84 12.55
C ASN A 89 -11.43 24.14 11.05
N CYS A 90 -12.20 25.13 10.61
CA CYS A 90 -12.19 25.66 9.26
C CYS A 90 -10.80 26.22 8.92
N PRO A 91 -10.21 25.87 7.75
CA PRO A 91 -8.84 26.27 7.42
C PRO A 91 -8.72 27.75 7.01
N VAL A 92 -9.86 28.42 6.76
CA VAL A 92 -9.91 29.83 6.38
C VAL A 92 -10.01 30.72 7.61
N CYS A 93 -11.03 30.54 8.45
CA CYS A 93 -11.24 31.37 9.64
C CYS A 93 -10.61 30.80 10.94
N ARG A 94 -10.20 29.52 10.94
CA ARG A 94 -9.64 28.79 12.10
C ARG A 94 -10.63 28.54 13.25
N GLU A 95 -11.92 28.76 13.01
CA GLU A 95 -13.00 28.49 13.96
C GLU A 95 -13.54 27.05 13.82
N PRO A 96 -14.10 26.46 14.89
CA PRO A 96 -14.65 25.11 14.84
C PRO A 96 -15.82 25.01 13.84
N MET A 97 -15.95 23.86 13.18
CA MET A 97 -17.09 23.55 12.33
C MET A 97 -18.05 22.60 13.04
N ASN A 98 -19.35 22.85 12.92
CA ASN A 98 -20.37 21.96 13.50
C ASN A 98 -21.58 21.76 12.57
N ASN A 99 -22.42 20.76 12.88
CA ASN A 99 -23.57 20.40 12.06
C ASN A 99 -24.68 21.47 11.98
N ASN A 100 -24.64 22.48 12.86
CA ASN A 100 -25.66 23.52 12.92
C ASN A 100 -25.30 24.74 12.06
N GLU A 101 -24.12 24.73 11.45
CA GLU A 101 -23.62 25.80 10.59
C GLU A 101 -23.87 25.48 9.11
N ASN A 102 -23.87 26.53 8.28
CA ASN A 102 -23.92 26.37 6.84
C ASN A 102 -22.55 25.89 6.32
N LEU A 103 -22.41 24.58 6.13
CA LEU A 103 -21.20 23.94 5.64
C LEU A 103 -21.36 23.50 4.18
N ILE A 104 -20.29 23.68 3.42
CA ILE A 104 -20.11 23.11 2.09
C ILE A 104 -18.92 22.15 2.13
N TRP A 105 -18.93 21.13 1.26
CA TRP A 105 -17.88 20.11 1.25
C TRP A 105 -17.41 19.81 -0.17
N CYS A 106 -16.14 19.40 -0.30
CA CYS A 106 -15.52 19.16 -1.60
C CYS A 106 -16.06 17.89 -2.29
N GLN A 107 -17.01 18.05 -3.22
CA GLN A 107 -17.72 16.94 -3.89
C GLN A 107 -16.89 16.14 -4.89
N ARG A 108 -15.85 16.76 -5.48
CA ARG A 108 -15.00 16.14 -6.51
C ARG A 108 -13.61 15.76 -6.04
N GLY A 109 -13.25 16.14 -4.82
CA GLY A 109 -11.91 15.97 -4.29
C GLY A 109 -11.90 15.23 -2.96
N CYS A 110 -11.43 15.91 -1.92
CA CYS A 110 -11.12 15.25 -0.65
C CYS A 110 -12.33 15.01 0.27
N GLY A 111 -13.52 15.57 0.00
CA GLY A 111 -14.70 15.35 0.86
C GLY A 111 -14.74 16.16 2.16
N ASN A 112 -13.73 16.99 2.47
CA ASN A 112 -13.70 17.80 3.69
C ASN A 112 -14.72 18.95 3.64
N ASN A 113 -15.20 19.33 4.83
CA ASN A 113 -16.13 20.43 5.07
C ASN A 113 -15.39 21.77 5.24
N ILE A 114 -16.08 22.86 4.92
CA ILE A 114 -15.68 24.25 5.13
C ILE A 114 -16.96 25.08 5.34
N HIS A 115 -16.90 26.16 6.14
CA HIS A 115 -17.99 27.13 6.19
C HIS A 115 -18.31 27.69 4.81
N TYR A 116 -19.60 27.81 4.50
CA TYR A 116 -20.06 28.33 3.21
C TYR A 116 -19.51 29.73 2.93
N ASP A 117 -19.56 30.63 3.89
CA ASP A 117 -19.10 32.01 3.72
C ASP A 117 -17.59 32.07 3.46
N CYS A 118 -16.81 31.32 4.24
CA CYS A 118 -15.38 31.15 4.02
C CYS A 118 -15.06 30.58 2.63
N PHE A 119 -15.92 29.70 2.11
CA PHE A 119 -15.77 29.17 0.77
C PHE A 119 -16.07 30.21 -0.30
N VAL A 120 -17.10 31.05 -0.14
CA VAL A 120 -17.43 32.13 -1.09
C VAL A 120 -16.24 33.07 -1.25
N ASP A 121 -15.69 33.58 -0.14
CA ASP A 121 -14.52 34.47 -0.16
C ASP A 121 -13.30 33.80 -0.81
N TRP A 122 -13.08 32.51 -0.51
CA TRP A 122 -12.00 31.75 -1.11
C TRP A 122 -12.19 31.58 -2.61
N LYS A 123 -13.41 31.29 -3.06
CA LYS A 123 -13.74 31.04 -4.47
C LYS A 123 -13.49 32.27 -5.33
N GLU A 124 -13.79 33.47 -4.83
CA GLU A 124 -13.50 34.73 -5.53
C GLU A 124 -12.03 34.89 -5.86
N GLN A 125 -11.16 34.41 -4.97
CA GLN A 125 -9.71 34.44 -5.17
C GLN A 125 -9.20 33.21 -5.95
N LYS A 126 -9.79 32.03 -5.68
CA LYS A 126 -9.32 30.72 -6.13
C LYS A 126 -10.50 29.76 -6.34
N GLY A 127 -10.78 29.40 -7.59
CA GLY A 127 -11.82 28.41 -7.96
C GLY A 127 -11.50 26.94 -7.62
N THR A 128 -10.80 26.66 -6.52
CA THR A 128 -10.34 25.31 -6.15
C THR A 128 -10.59 25.01 -4.66
N CYS A 129 -10.61 23.73 -4.29
CA CYS A 129 -10.72 23.31 -2.89
C CYS A 129 -9.51 23.75 -2.05
N VAL A 130 -9.75 24.35 -0.87
CA VAL A 130 -8.71 24.76 0.09
C VAL A 130 -7.79 23.63 0.54
N TYR A 131 -8.28 22.38 0.58
CA TYR A 131 -7.54 21.23 1.08
C TYR A 131 -6.74 20.53 -0.02
N CYS A 132 -7.41 20.10 -1.09
CA CYS A 132 -6.81 19.25 -2.11
C CYS A 132 -6.57 19.96 -3.45
N ARG A 133 -6.96 21.24 -3.56
CA ARG A 133 -6.81 22.06 -4.78
C ARG A 133 -7.54 21.52 -6.01
N THR A 134 -8.43 20.54 -5.84
CA THR A 134 -9.33 20.10 -6.92
C THR A 134 -10.21 21.25 -7.35
N GLU A 135 -10.38 21.42 -8.67
CA GLU A 135 -11.28 22.43 -9.24
C GLU A 135 -12.70 22.28 -8.71
N TRP A 136 -13.28 23.42 -8.34
CA TRP A 136 -14.66 23.46 -7.91
C TRP A 136 -15.57 23.65 -9.11
N LYS A 137 -16.40 22.66 -9.41
CA LYS A 137 -17.53 22.84 -10.32
C LYS A 137 -18.66 23.52 -9.57
N ASP A 138 -18.98 24.73 -10.00
CA ASP A 138 -20.27 25.32 -9.66
C ASP A 138 -21.37 24.38 -10.14
N LYS A 139 -22.31 24.08 -9.25
CA LYS A 139 -23.60 23.55 -9.69
C LYS A 139 -24.28 24.72 -10.39
N MET A 140 -24.11 24.79 -11.72
CA MET A 140 -24.99 25.59 -12.56
C MET A 140 -26.40 25.04 -12.48
#